data_AF-B4J6C5-F1
#
_entry.id   AF-B4J6C5-F1
#
_cell.length_a   1.000
_cell.length_b   1.000
_cell.length_c   1.000
_cell.angle_alpha   90.00
_cell.angle_beta   90.00
_cell.angle_gamma   90.00
#
_symmetry.space_group_name_H-M   'P 1'
#
loop_
_entity.id
_entity.type
_entity.pdbx_description
1 polymer ?
#
loop_
_entity_poly.entity_id
_entity_poly.type
_entity_poly.pdbx_seq_one_letter_code
_entity_poly.pdbx_strand_id
1 'polypeptide(L)'
;MLKPWILVLFANFVLVTPATLVPRINNANGFQLEPGNNQYIISIRPPDKKSLREEIVKEIAPGILEVKGVLIQQFEKGKLVVIYEAGPNGYVAKYKFAETKTDKGGPIYVVELSPAFLKSSAG
;
A
#
# COMPACT_ATOMS: atom_id res chain seq x y z
N MET A 1 19.55 58.68 -23.40
CA MET A 1 20.43 57.52 -23.65
C MET A 1 20.54 56.73 -22.34
N LEU A 2 19.68 55.74 -22.10
CA LEU A 2 19.71 54.92 -20.87
C LEU A 2 20.55 53.66 -21.10
N LYS A 3 21.51 53.43 -20.20
CA LYS A 3 22.47 52.32 -20.18
C LYS A 3 21.86 51.11 -19.43
N PRO A 4 22.24 49.86 -19.78
CA PRO A 4 21.42 48.68 -19.56
C PRO A 4 21.60 48.15 -18.13
N TRP A 5 20.50 47.99 -17.39
CA TRP A 5 20.45 47.19 -16.18
C TRP A 5 19.87 45.82 -16.53
N ILE A 6 20.66 45.01 -17.24
CA ILE A 6 20.41 43.57 -17.29
C ILE A 6 21.23 42.98 -16.14
N LEU A 7 20.72 43.14 -14.92
CA LEU A 7 21.09 42.20 -13.86
C LEU A 7 20.15 41.03 -14.05
N VAL A 8 20.66 39.99 -14.69
CA VAL A 8 19.95 38.72 -14.86
C VAL A 8 19.71 38.15 -13.47
N LEU A 9 18.53 38.41 -12.92
CA LEU A 9 18.04 37.70 -11.75
C LEU A 9 17.64 36.30 -12.25
N PHE A 10 18.62 35.40 -12.35
CA PHE A 10 18.39 33.97 -12.33
C PHE A 10 17.83 33.63 -10.95
N ALA A 11 16.57 33.99 -10.71
CA ALA A 11 15.78 33.39 -9.66
C ALA A 11 15.60 31.93 -10.09
N ASN A 12 16.43 31.07 -9.51
CA ASN A 12 16.24 29.64 -9.49
C ASN A 12 14.84 29.32 -8.95
N PHE A 13 13.84 29.33 -9.84
CA PHE A 13 12.61 28.58 -9.63
C PHE A 13 12.97 27.10 -9.80
N VAL A 14 13.69 26.57 -8.81
CA VAL A 14 13.58 25.14 -8.52
C VAL A 14 12.13 24.98 -8.09
N LEU A 15 11.28 24.60 -9.02
CA LEU A 15 10.02 23.96 -8.69
C LEU A 15 10.40 22.69 -7.95
N VAL A 16 10.66 22.81 -6.65
CA VAL A 16 10.56 21.70 -5.72
C VAL A 16 9.10 21.29 -5.82
N THR A 17 8.83 20.31 -6.69
CA THR A 17 7.55 19.62 -6.67
C THR A 17 7.35 19.20 -5.22
N PRO A 18 6.27 19.65 -4.56
CA PRO A 18 6.07 19.33 -3.16
C PRO A 18 6.11 17.81 -3.07
N ALA A 19 6.81 17.28 -2.06
CA ALA A 19 6.56 15.92 -1.61
C ALA A 19 5.04 15.79 -1.55
N THR A 20 4.45 14.99 -2.44
CA THR A 20 3.01 14.80 -2.50
C THR A 20 2.63 14.13 -1.20
N LEU A 21 2.31 14.96 -0.21
CA LEU A 21 1.85 14.56 1.11
C LEU A 21 0.53 13.84 0.89
N VAL A 22 0.58 12.52 0.85
CA VAL A 22 -0.61 11.69 0.76
C VAL A 22 -1.48 12.05 1.98
N PRO A 23 -2.72 12.52 1.79
CA PRO A 23 -3.52 13.01 2.89
C PRO A 23 -3.94 11.86 3.80
N ARG A 24 -3.83 12.05 5.12
CA ARG A 24 -4.38 11.08 6.07
C ARG A 24 -5.91 11.00 5.91
N ILE A 25 -6.45 9.80 5.75
CA ILE A 25 -7.90 9.54 5.65
C ILE A 25 -8.27 8.49 6.68
N ASN A 26 -9.34 8.71 7.43
CA ASN A 26 -9.97 7.71 8.27
C ASN A 26 -11.48 7.94 8.26
N ASN A 27 -12.24 6.98 7.75
CA ASN A 27 -13.69 7.09 7.59
C ASN A 27 -14.42 5.88 8.17
N ALA A 28 -15.65 6.12 8.66
CA ALA A 28 -16.49 5.12 9.32
C ALA A 28 -16.85 3.91 8.44
N ASN A 29 -16.66 4.02 7.12
CA ASN A 29 -16.86 2.94 6.16
C ASN A 29 -15.70 1.94 6.12
N GLY A 30 -14.72 2.10 7.01
CA GLY A 30 -13.62 1.18 7.20
C GLY A 30 -12.48 1.34 6.21
N PHE A 31 -12.39 2.49 5.55
CA PHE A 31 -11.20 2.87 4.78
C PHE A 31 -10.26 3.69 5.67
N GLN A 32 -8.96 3.50 5.49
CA GLN A 32 -7.94 4.22 6.20
C GLN A 32 -6.74 4.41 5.28
N LEU A 33 -6.20 5.61 5.27
CA LEU A 33 -4.95 5.96 4.61
C LEU A 33 -4.06 6.68 5.61
N GLU A 34 -2.89 6.11 5.88
CA GLU A 34 -1.91 6.67 6.80
C GLU A 34 -0.61 7.00 6.05
N PRO A 35 -0.24 8.29 5.89
CA PRO A 35 1.03 8.65 5.31
C PRO A 35 2.20 8.37 6.27
N GLY A 36 3.36 8.07 5.70
CA GLY A 36 4.64 7.94 6.40
C GLY A 36 5.79 8.50 5.55
N ASN A 37 7.01 8.37 6.03
CA ASN A 37 8.19 8.84 5.30
C ASN A 37 8.43 7.99 4.04
N ASN A 38 8.21 8.59 2.87
CA ASN A 38 8.32 7.96 1.54
C ASN A 38 7.44 6.71 1.35
N GLN A 39 6.39 6.56 2.15
CA GLN A 39 5.44 5.47 2.04
C GLN A 39 4.06 5.88 2.56
N TYR A 40 3.05 5.10 2.26
CA TYR A 40 1.74 5.20 2.89
C TYR A 40 1.11 3.82 3.04
N ILE A 41 0.24 3.70 4.03
CA ILE A 41 -0.50 2.47 4.32
C ILE A 41 -1.97 2.71 3.94
N ILE A 42 -2.53 1.81 3.15
CA ILE A 42 -3.97 1.74 2.88
C ILE A 42 -4.52 0.54 3.65
N SER A 43 -5.57 0.75 4.43
CA SER A 43 -6.35 -0.33 5.05
C SER A 43 -7.82 -0.20 4.66
N ILE A 44 -8.42 -1.29 4.20
CA ILE A 44 -9.84 -1.37 3.84
C ILE A 44 -10.45 -2.55 4.59
N ARG A 45 -11.34 -2.24 5.52
CA ARG A 45 -12.10 -3.20 6.32
C ARG A 45 -13.59 -2.85 6.22
N PRO A 46 -14.31 -3.39 5.22
CA PRO A 46 -15.72 -3.07 5.05
C PRO A 46 -16.55 -3.39 6.30
N PRO A 47 -17.70 -2.73 6.50
CA PRO A 47 -18.53 -2.91 7.70
C PRO A 47 -19.01 -4.35 7.93
N ASP A 48 -19.11 -5.15 6.87
CA ASP A 48 -19.50 -6.56 6.93
C ASP A 48 -18.42 -7.47 7.55
N LYS A 49 -17.19 -6.96 7.73
CA LYS A 49 -16.01 -7.65 8.27
C LYS A 49 -15.66 -8.95 7.54
N LYS A 50 -16.17 -9.16 6.31
CA LYS A 50 -15.87 -10.36 5.51
C LYS A 50 -14.57 -10.23 4.74
N SER A 51 -14.03 -9.02 4.62
CA SER A 51 -12.75 -8.81 3.98
C SER A 51 -11.88 -7.81 4.74
N LEU A 52 -10.57 -7.97 4.55
CA LEU A 52 -9.55 -7.03 4.97
C LEU A 52 -8.55 -6.92 3.83
N ARG A 53 -8.27 -5.71 3.38
CA ARG A 53 -7.14 -5.40 2.52
C ARG A 53 -6.23 -4.45 3.24
N GLU A 54 -4.94 -4.75 3.27
CA GLU A 54 -3.91 -3.85 3.78
C GLU A 54 -2.77 -3.79 2.78
N GLU A 55 -2.32 -2.57 2.47
CA GLU A 55 -1.24 -2.32 1.52
C GLU A 55 -0.27 -1.31 2.09
N ILE A 56 1.01 -1.55 1.87
CA ILE A 56 2.08 -0.58 2.06
C ILE A 56 2.55 -0.21 0.66
N VAL A 57 2.46 1.07 0.32
CA VAL A 57 3.01 1.63 -0.91
C VAL A 57 4.21 2.46 -0.55
N LYS A 58 5.36 2.15 -1.12
CA LYS A 58 6.63 2.80 -0.84
C LYS A 58 7.24 3.34 -2.12
N GLU A 59 7.71 4.57 -2.08
CA GLU A 59 8.57 5.11 -3.13
C GLU A 59 10.01 4.63 -2.92
N ILE A 60 10.50 3.81 -3.83
CA ILE A 60 11.84 3.19 -3.75
C ILE A 60 12.91 3.99 -4.54
N ALA A 61 12.47 4.82 -5.48
CA ALA A 61 13.25 5.79 -6.22
C ALA A 61 12.28 6.85 -6.77
N PRO A 62 12.75 8.04 -7.21
CA PRO A 62 11.87 9.11 -7.68
C PRO A 62 10.87 8.63 -8.74
N GLY A 63 9.58 8.65 -8.42
CA GLY A 63 8.48 8.20 -9.29
C GLY A 63 8.34 6.68 -9.42
N ILE A 64 9.12 5.87 -8.71
CA ILE A 64 9.08 4.41 -8.72
C ILE A 64 8.46 3.91 -7.41
N LEU A 65 7.29 3.27 -7.54
CA LEU A 65 6.54 2.72 -6.42
C LEU A 65 6.69 1.20 -6.32
N GLU A 66 6.78 0.70 -5.10
CA GLU A 66 6.65 -0.70 -4.72
C GLU A 66 5.41 -0.83 -3.82
N VAL A 67 4.56 -1.81 -4.11
CA VAL A 67 3.36 -2.12 -3.34
C VAL A 67 3.51 -3.51 -2.74
N LYS A 68 3.31 -3.64 -1.44
CA LYS A 68 3.20 -4.91 -0.73
C LYS A 68 1.85 -4.97 -0.05
N GLY A 69 1.09 -6.02 -0.31
CA GLY A 69 -0.28 -6.11 0.18
C GLY A 69 -0.70 -7.48 0.64
N VAL A 70 -1.71 -7.48 1.50
CA VAL A 70 -2.44 -8.67 1.93
C VAL A 70 -3.94 -8.43 1.72
N LEU A 71 -4.61 -9.42 1.13
CA LEU A 71 -6.06 -9.51 1.05
C LEU A 71 -6.49 -10.76 1.81
N ILE A 72 -7.39 -10.59 2.76
CA ILE A 72 -8.07 -11.65 3.46
C ILE A 72 -9.54 -11.57 3.10
N GLN A 73 -10.12 -12.66 2.64
CA GLN A 73 -11.53 -12.74 2.30
C GLN A 73 -12.16 -14.00 2.90
N GLN A 74 -13.22 -13.81 3.66
CA GLN A 74 -14.02 -14.86 4.25
C GLN A 74 -15.17 -15.23 3.30
N PHE A 75 -15.28 -16.52 3.01
CA PHE A 75 -16.39 -17.14 2.32
C PHE A 75 -17.14 -18.06 3.28
N GLU A 76 -18.33 -18.52 2.87
CA GLU A 76 -19.11 -19.48 3.66
C GLU A 76 -18.34 -20.79 3.89
N LYS A 77 -17.55 -21.21 2.90
CA LYS A 77 -16.84 -22.50 2.89
C LYS A 77 -15.39 -22.42 3.33
N GLY A 78 -14.86 -21.22 3.63
CA GLY A 78 -13.45 -21.07 3.94
C GLY A 78 -12.93 -19.65 3.90
N LYS A 79 -11.63 -19.52 4.03
CA LYS A 79 -10.90 -18.25 4.07
C LYS A 79 -9.82 -18.24 2.99
N LEU A 80 -9.84 -17.21 2.15
CA LEU A 80 -8.77 -16.91 1.21
C LEU A 80 -7.83 -15.87 1.82
N VAL A 81 -6.53 -16.13 1.72
CA VAL A 81 -5.47 -15.16 2.00
C VAL A 81 -4.64 -15.02 0.74
N VAL A 82 -4.50 -13.80 0.25
CA VAL A 82 -3.64 -13.44 -0.87
C VAL A 82 -2.58 -12.49 -0.35
N ILE A 83 -1.32 -12.79 -0.63
CA ILE A 83 -0.18 -11.91 -0.35
C ILE A 83 0.43 -11.56 -1.69
N TYR A 84 0.61 -10.27 -1.98
CA TYR A 84 1.10 -9.83 -3.27
C TYR A 84 2.12 -8.70 -3.16
N GLU A 85 2.94 -8.61 -4.18
CA GLU A 85 3.93 -7.56 -4.39
C GLU A 85 3.82 -7.07 -5.83
N ALA A 86 3.89 -5.76 -6.02
CA ALA A 86 3.91 -5.11 -7.32
C ALA A 86 4.98 -4.04 -7.36
N GLY A 87 5.78 -4.00 -8.43
CA GLY A 87 6.83 -3.00 -8.61
C GLY A 87 7.56 -3.16 -9.94
N PRO A 88 8.80 -2.66 -10.06
CA PRO A 88 9.59 -2.77 -11.29
C PRO A 88 9.83 -4.19 -11.78
N ASN A 89 9.81 -5.16 -10.86
CA ASN A 89 9.99 -6.58 -11.16
C ASN A 89 8.69 -7.30 -11.57
N GLY A 90 7.60 -6.55 -11.77
CA GLY A 90 6.29 -7.08 -12.12
C GLY A 90 5.41 -7.34 -10.90
N TYR A 91 4.38 -8.17 -11.10
CA TYR A 91 3.40 -8.53 -10.10
C TYR A 91 3.56 -10.00 -9.70
N VAL A 92 3.64 -10.27 -8.41
CA VAL A 92 3.69 -11.63 -7.85
C VAL A 92 2.66 -11.75 -6.75
N ALA A 93 1.91 -12.85 -6.73
CA ALA A 93 0.96 -13.16 -5.68
C ALA A 93 1.07 -14.62 -5.24
N LYS A 94 0.92 -14.84 -3.93
CA LYS A 94 0.73 -16.17 -3.33
C LYS A 94 -0.64 -16.22 -2.70
N TYR A 95 -1.31 -17.37 -2.86
CA TYR A 95 -2.64 -17.59 -2.34
C TYR A 95 -2.65 -18.80 -1.41
N LYS A 96 -3.46 -18.70 -0.35
CA LYS A 96 -3.77 -19.81 0.55
C LYS A 96 -5.28 -19.81 0.79
N PHE A 97 -5.91 -20.92 0.45
CA PHE A 97 -7.30 -21.18 0.80
C PHE A 97 -7.35 -22.22 1.94
N ALA A 98 -8.09 -21.90 2.99
CA ALA A 98 -8.36 -22.82 4.08
C ALA A 98 -9.86 -23.09 4.13
N GLU A 99 -10.26 -24.33 3.87
CA GLU A 99 -11.64 -24.77 4.04
C GLU A 99 -12.02 -24.78 5.52
N THR A 100 -13.22 -24.27 5.83
CA THR A 100 -13.76 -24.36 7.18
C THR A 100 -14.27 -25.78 7.40
N LYS A 101 -13.42 -26.66 7.95
CA LYS A 101 -13.87 -27.94 8.49
C LYS A 101 -14.58 -27.68 9.82
N THR A 102 -15.85 -27.33 9.73
CA THR A 102 -16.78 -27.07 10.85
C THR A 102 -16.41 -25.85 11.73
N ASP A 103 -17.44 -25.03 11.96
CA ASP A 103 -17.56 -23.95 12.94
C ASP A 103 -16.90 -22.57 12.70
N LYS A 104 -17.81 -21.66 12.30
CA LYS A 104 -18.03 -20.26 12.73
C LYS A 104 -16.89 -19.26 12.55
N GLY A 105 -17.16 -18.30 11.67
CA GLY A 105 -16.34 -17.11 11.39
C GLY A 105 -15.83 -16.44 12.66
N GLY A 106 -14.56 -16.66 12.95
CA GLY A 106 -13.81 -15.94 13.96
C GLY A 106 -13.29 -14.59 13.43
N PRO A 107 -12.88 -13.68 14.33
CA PRO A 107 -12.38 -12.35 13.95
C PRO A 107 -11.11 -12.43 13.10
N ILE A 108 -11.01 -11.51 12.13
CA ILE A 108 -9.80 -11.33 11.31
C ILE A 108 -8.73 -10.66 12.16
N TYR A 109 -7.74 -11.43 12.62
CA TYR A 109 -6.51 -10.93 13.22
C TYR A 109 -5.58 -10.39 12.12
N VAL A 110 -5.04 -9.20 12.34
CA VAL A 110 -3.96 -8.61 11.53
C VAL A 110 -2.72 -9.45 11.80
N VAL A 111 -2.17 -10.08 10.77
CA VAL A 111 -0.89 -10.77 10.86
C VAL A 111 0.15 -9.81 10.31
N GLU A 112 0.92 -9.19 11.20
CA GLU A 112 2.10 -8.43 10.83
C GLU A 112 3.17 -9.43 10.38
N LEU A 113 3.34 -9.58 9.07
CA LEU A 113 4.21 -10.62 8.52
C LEU A 113 5.67 -10.13 8.45
N SER A 114 6.52 -10.79 9.23
CA SER A 114 7.97 -10.63 9.17
C SER A 114 8.51 -10.92 7.75
N PRO A 115 9.53 -10.17 7.27
CA PRO A 115 10.18 -10.38 5.97
C PRO A 115 10.64 -11.82 5.70
N ALA A 116 10.81 -12.63 6.74
CA ALA A 116 11.21 -14.03 6.64
C ALA A 116 10.19 -14.93 5.91
N PHE A 117 8.90 -14.55 5.85
CA PHE A 117 7.87 -15.32 5.15
C PHE A 117 7.86 -15.11 3.62
N LEU A 118 8.68 -14.20 3.08
CA LEU A 118 8.68 -13.82 1.67
C LEU A 118 9.36 -14.84 0.74
N LYS A 119 10.08 -15.86 1.24
CA LYS A 119 10.73 -16.84 0.36
C LYS A 119 9.71 -17.77 -0.30
N SER A 120 9.48 -17.58 -1.61
CA SER A 120 8.76 -18.53 -2.47
C SER A 120 9.77 -19.46 -3.13
N SER A 121 9.47 -20.75 -3.17
CA SER A 121 10.03 -21.63 -4.19
C SER A 121 9.51 -21.19 -5.56
N ALA A 122 10.43 -21.03 -6.51
CA ALA A 122 10.09 -21.01 -7.93
C ALA A 122 9.66 -22.43 -8.35
N GLY A 123 8.60 -22.52 -9.14
CA GLY A 123 8.17 -23.71 -9.86
C GLY A 123 7.93 -23.36 -11.30
#